data_AF-A0A7V2LNT4-F1
#
_entry.id   AF-A0A7V2LNT4-F1
#
_cell.length_a   1.000
_cell.length_b   1.000
_cell.length_c   1.000
_cell.angle_alpha   90.00
_cell.angle_beta   90.00
_cell.angle_gamma   90.00
#
_symmetry.space_group_name_H-M   'P 1'
#
loop_
_entity.id
_entity.type
_entity.pdbx_description
1 polymer ?
#
loop_
_entity_poly.entity_id
_entity_poly.type
_entity_poly.pdbx_seq_one_letter_code
_entity_poly.pdbx_strand_id
1 'polypeptide(L)' 'MEVAPASSARFVPGQEPQTHRYLGAAPPAGLAAAAPDPAPAQDDYIAELQRLAGLRDAGIITNDEFEAKKKQLLGL' A
#
# COMPACT_ATOMS: atom_id res chain seq x y z
N MET A 1 -16.75 -54.41 48.23
CA MET A 1 -15.31 -54.55 47.94
C MET A 1 -15.19 -55.27 46.62
N GLU A 2 -15.20 -54.55 45.50
CA GLU A 2 -14.61 -55.05 44.27
C GLU A 2 -14.04 -53.84 43.52
N VAL A 3 -12.83 -54.02 43.03
CA VAL A 3 -11.93 -53.01 42.52
C VAL A 3 -11.53 -53.42 41.11
N ALA A 4 -11.40 -52.40 40.24
CA ALA A 4 -10.91 -52.42 38.84
C ALA A 4 -12.00 -52.64 37.77
N PRO A 5 -11.85 -52.12 36.52
CA PRO A 5 -10.61 -52.11 35.74
C PRO A 5 -9.94 -50.74 35.54
N ALA A 6 -8.61 -50.74 35.70
CA ALA A 6 -7.72 -49.74 35.12
C ALA A 6 -7.75 -49.85 33.60
N SER A 7 -8.46 -48.94 32.93
CA SER A 7 -8.28 -48.73 31.49
C SER A 7 -7.34 -47.53 31.32
N SER A 8 -6.05 -47.83 31.23
CA SER A 8 -5.03 -46.90 30.72
C SER A 8 -5.46 -46.45 29.34
N ALA A 9 -5.99 -45.23 29.25
CA ALA A 9 -6.22 -44.56 27.99
C ALA A 9 -4.88 -44.43 27.27
N ARG A 10 -4.73 -45.22 26.19
CA ARG A 10 -3.57 -45.21 25.30
C ARG A 10 -3.48 -43.83 24.66
N PHE A 11 -2.58 -43.00 25.17
CA PHE A 11 -2.20 -41.73 24.56
C PHE A 11 -1.64 -42.01 23.15
N VAL A 12 -2.31 -41.51 22.12
CA VAL A 12 -1.86 -41.58 20.73
C VAL A 12 -0.89 -40.41 20.50
N PRO A 13 0.38 -40.65 20.14
CA PRO A 13 1.27 -39.56 19.75
C PRO A 13 0.89 -39.14 18.32
N GLY A 14 0.26 -37.98 18.17
CA GLY A 14 0.06 -37.38 16.85
C GLY A 14 -1.26 -36.66 16.56
N GLN A 15 -2.03 -36.21 17.57
CA GLN A 15 -3.14 -35.27 17.31
C GLN A 15 -2.98 -33.99 18.12
N GLU A 16 -2.54 -32.97 17.41
CA GLU A 16 -2.40 -31.57 17.80
C GLU A 16 -3.78 -30.94 18.09
N PRO A 17 -4.03 -30.37 19.28
CA PRO A 17 -4.98 -29.28 19.39
C PRO A 17 -4.31 -28.00 18.91
N GLN A 18 -4.53 -27.67 17.63
CA GLN A 18 -4.22 -26.37 17.02
C GLN A 18 -5.09 -25.23 17.59
N THR A 19 -5.11 -25.05 18.91
CA THR A 19 -5.93 -24.04 19.60
C THR A 19 -5.10 -22.98 20.31
N HIS A 20 -3.77 -23.01 20.18
CA HIS A 20 -2.88 -22.01 20.80
C HIS A 20 -2.28 -21.02 19.78
N ARG A 21 -2.67 -21.09 18.50
CA ARG A 21 -2.22 -20.14 17.46
C ARG A 21 -3.21 -18.99 17.26
N TYR A 22 -3.79 -18.47 18.33
CA TYR A 22 -4.55 -17.22 18.30
C TYR A 22 -4.35 -16.42 19.60
N LEU A 23 -3.10 -16.26 20.01
CA LEU A 23 -2.72 -15.20 20.95
C LEU A 23 -2.10 -14.05 20.14
N GLY A 24 -2.91 -13.03 19.86
CA GLY A 24 -2.44 -11.68 19.51
C GLY A 24 -1.73 -11.52 18.17
N ALA A 25 -2.38 -11.88 17.05
CA ALA A 25 -2.05 -11.21 15.80
C ALA A 25 -2.54 -9.76 15.91
N ALA A 26 -1.59 -8.82 15.90
CA ALA A 26 -1.81 -7.39 15.76
C ALA A 26 -2.84 -7.09 14.64
N PRO A 27 -3.60 -5.98 14.71
CA PRO A 27 -4.49 -5.60 13.61
C PRO A 27 -3.69 -5.60 12.29
N PRO A 28 -4.28 -5.98 11.14
CA PRO A 28 -3.65 -5.75 9.86
C PRO A 28 -3.53 -4.23 9.63
N ALA A 29 -2.49 -3.64 10.18
CA ALA A 29 -1.90 -2.41 9.70
C ALA A 29 -1.29 -2.75 8.33
N GLY A 30 -2.11 -2.74 7.29
CA GLY A 30 -1.69 -3.27 5.99
C GLY A 30 -2.72 -3.17 4.88
N LEU A 31 -3.68 -2.27 5.00
CA LEU A 31 -4.31 -1.64 3.84
C LEU A 31 -4.14 -0.13 4.05
N ALA A 32 -2.88 0.29 4.17
CA ALA A 32 -2.55 1.56 3.55
C ALA A 32 -2.97 1.38 2.10
N ALA A 33 -4.08 2.00 1.72
CA ALA A 33 -4.30 2.34 0.32
C ALA A 33 -2.95 2.83 -0.17
N ALA A 34 -2.45 2.26 -1.27
CA ALA A 34 -1.36 2.86 -2.00
C ALA A 34 -1.83 4.27 -2.36
N ALA A 35 -1.60 5.22 -1.46
CA ALA A 35 -1.44 6.60 -1.82
C ALA A 35 -0.41 6.55 -2.95
N PRO A 36 -0.70 7.15 -4.11
CA PRO A 36 0.28 7.16 -5.19
C PRO A 36 1.60 7.58 -4.55
N ASP A 37 2.60 6.69 -4.62
CA ASP A 37 3.97 7.04 -4.29
C ASP A 37 4.20 8.42 -4.91
N PRO A 38 4.63 9.44 -4.14
CA PRO A 38 5.04 10.68 -4.75
C PRO A 38 6.15 10.28 -5.72
N ALA A 39 5.81 10.29 -7.01
CA ALA A 39 6.76 10.01 -8.06
C ALA A 39 7.97 10.93 -7.80
N PRO A 40 9.20 10.48 -8.10
CA PRO A 40 10.36 11.34 -7.94
C PRO A 40 10.04 12.67 -8.62
N ALA A 41 10.21 13.80 -7.92
CA ALA A 41 9.77 15.14 -8.36
C ALA A 41 10.12 15.53 -9.81
N GLN A 42 11.04 14.81 -10.46
CA GLN A 42 11.26 14.84 -11.89
C GLN A 42 10.02 14.52 -12.73
N ASP A 43 9.21 13.54 -12.34
CA ASP A 43 7.95 13.19 -13.01
C ASP A 43 6.89 14.29 -12.83
N ASP A 44 6.84 14.96 -11.66
CA ASP A 44 5.94 16.08 -11.43
C ASP A 44 6.20 17.23 -12.41
N TYR A 45 7.46 17.58 -12.65
CA TYR A 45 7.81 18.63 -13.62
C TYR A 45 7.39 18.26 -15.05
N ILE A 46 7.58 17.00 -15.44
CA ILE A 46 7.19 16.52 -16.77
C ILE A 46 5.66 16.44 -16.91
N ALA A 47 4.95 16.01 -15.87
CA ALA A 47 3.50 15.94 -15.84
C ALA A 47 2.85 17.33 -15.92
N GLU A 48 3.38 18.31 -15.19
CA GLU A 48 2.89 19.69 -15.24
C GLU A 48 3.18 20.34 -16.61
N LEU A 49 4.36 20.08 -17.22
CA LEU A 49 4.65 20.55 -18.58
C LEU A 49 3.68 19.95 -19.62
N GLN A 50 3.34 18.67 -19.50
CA GLN A 50 2.31 18.05 -20.35
C GLN A 50 0.94 18.69 -20.15
N ARG A 51 0.55 18.98 -18.90
CA ARG A 51 -0.71 19.67 -18.59
C ARG A 51 -0.75 21.06 -19.23
N LEU A 52 0.32 21.83 -19.09
CA LEU A 52 0.47 23.15 -19.71
C LEU A 52 0.42 23.06 -21.25
N ALA A 53 1.06 22.06 -21.84
CA ALA A 53 1.02 21.86 -23.28
C ALA A 53 -0.40 21.56 -23.78
N GLY A 54 -1.16 20.73 -23.05
CA GLY A 54 -2.56 20.46 -23.35
C GLY A 54 -3.45 21.70 -23.21
N LEU A 55 -3.23 22.53 -22.18
CA LEU A 55 -3.94 23.80 -22.00
C LEU A 55 -3.65 24.79 -23.14
N ARG A 56 -2.41 24.83 -23.63
CA ARG A 56 -2.00 25.67 -24.76
C ARG A 56 -2.66 25.19 -26.06
N ASP A 57 -2.65 23.88 -26.30
CA ASP A 57 -3.25 23.29 -27.50
C ASP A 57 -4.77 23.51 -27.54
N ALA A 58 -5.43 23.45 -26.38
CA ALA A 58 -6.83 23.82 -26.21
C ALA A 58 -7.11 25.34 -26.33
N GLY A 59 -6.08 26.17 -26.49
CA GLY A 59 -6.21 27.63 -26.56
C GLY A 59 -6.61 28.30 -25.23
N ILE A 60 -6.49 27.59 -24.10
CA ILE A 60 -6.83 28.10 -22.76
C ILE A 60 -5.73 29.02 -22.24
N ILE A 61 -4.46 28.72 -22.56
CA ILE A 61 -3.32 29.56 -22.24
C ILE A 61 -2.59 29.98 -23.52
N THR A 62 -1.96 31.14 -23.49
CA THR A 62 -1.12 31.63 -24.58
C THR A 62 0.27 31.00 -24.56
N ASN A 63 1.00 31.09 -25.68
CA ASN A 63 2.37 30.57 -25.78
C ASN A 63 3.32 31.26 -24.78
N ASP A 64 3.07 32.55 -24.48
CA ASP A 64 3.81 33.33 -23.49
C ASP A 64 3.59 32.80 -22.07
N GLU A 65 2.33 32.55 -21.68
CA GLU A 65 1.99 31.94 -20.39
C GLU A 65 2.58 30.55 -20.20
N PHE A 66 2.59 29.73 -21.26
CA PHE A 66 3.22 28.42 -21.25
C PHE A 66 4.72 28.53 -20.93
N GLU A 67 5.43 29.44 -21.60
CA GLU A 67 6.86 29.64 -21.38
C GLU A 67 7.18 30.22 -20.00
N ALA A 68 6.38 31.18 -19.52
CA ALA A 68 6.54 31.75 -18.18
C ALA A 68 6.39 30.67 -17.09
N LYS A 69 5.34 29.84 -17.16
CA LYS A 69 5.13 28.75 -16.19
C LYS A 69 6.20 27.67 -16.29
N LYS A 70 6.63 27.30 -17.50
CA LYS A 70 7.73 26.36 -17.70
C LYS A 70 9.05 26.85 -17.08
N LYS A 71 9.39 28.13 -17.24
CA LYS A 71 10.60 28.73 -16.63
C LYS A 71 10.50 28.74 -15.11
N GLN A 72 9.34 29.12 -14.55
CA GLN A 72 9.10 29.02 -13.11
C GLN A 72 9.24 27.58 -12.60
N LEU A 73 8.74 26.61 -13.35
CA LEU A 73 8.83 25.20 -12.98
C LEU A 73 10.28 24.69 -12.96
N LEU A 74 11.10 25.12 -13.92
CA LEU A 74 12.52 24.77 -14.01
C LEU A 74 13.45 25.66 -13.16
N GLY A 75 12.93 26.74 -12.54
CA GLY A 75 13.71 27.69 -11.76
C GLY A 75 14.69 28.53 -12.58
N LEU A 76 14.35 28.81 -13.85
CA LEU A 76 15.17 29.57 -14.82
C LEU A 76 14.87 31.07 -14.84
#